data_AF-A0A3M2B276-F1
#
_entry.id   AF-A0A3M2B276-F1
#
_cell.length_a   1.000
_cell.length_b   1.000
_cell.length_c   1.000
_cell.angle_alpha   90.00
_cell.angle_beta   90.00
_cell.angle_gamma   90.00
#
_symmetry.space_group_name_H-M   'P 1'
#
loop_
_entity.id
_entity.type
_entity.pdbx_description
1 polymer ?
#
loop_
_entity_poly.entity_id
_entity_poly.type
_entity_poly.pdbx_seq_one_letter_code
_entity_poly.pdbx_strand_id
1 'polypeptide(L)'
;MGNLRLRIRIAGQEFEGEGPEEVVGQYFNCFCSLVTSLTQQDFTASKCAQASYQFTSSPSLPAEHSLDQVRARLPTLLYDDPKTPALICRTLPAGPAKEADTTLILLLGYHLLRHYTEVPAILLIQSLKRVGLPVKRLDRMLARYLREHIVLKTGKGKGGKYRLSKRGIELAQQRAFELETLLPSV
;
A
#
# COMPACT_ATOMS: atom_id res chain seq x y z
N MET A 1 -7.54 -13.41 45.78
CA MET A 1 -7.96 -13.47 44.36
C MET A 1 -6.83 -12.86 43.55
N GLY A 2 -6.22 -13.64 42.65
CA GLY A 2 -5.08 -13.18 41.86
C GLY A 2 -5.55 -12.37 40.66
N ASN A 3 -4.92 -11.22 40.42
CA ASN A 3 -5.12 -10.48 39.18
C ASN A 3 -4.24 -11.11 38.10
N LEU A 4 -4.84 -11.43 36.97
CA LEU A 4 -4.17 -11.94 35.79
C LEU A 4 -3.91 -10.78 34.83
N ARG A 5 -2.67 -10.64 34.36
CA ARG A 5 -2.29 -9.67 33.33
C ARG A 5 -1.94 -10.41 32.05
N LEU A 6 -2.66 -10.12 30.98
CA LEU A 6 -2.50 -10.74 29.67
C LEU A 6 -2.07 -9.67 28.66
N ARG A 7 -1.01 -9.94 27.90
CA ARG A 7 -0.58 -9.10 26.78
C ARG A 7 -0.32 -9.99 25.57
N ILE A 8 -1.12 -9.82 24.53
CA ILE A 8 -1.07 -10.64 23.32
C ILE A 8 -1.09 -9.75 22.08
N ARG A 9 -0.39 -10.19 21.03
CA ARG A 9 -0.35 -9.51 19.74
C ARG A 9 -0.68 -10.50 18.62
N ILE A 10 -1.74 -10.23 17.85
CA ILE A 10 -2.22 -11.07 16.75
C ILE A 10 -2.38 -10.20 15.51
N ALA A 11 -1.76 -10.58 14.40
CA ALA A 11 -1.92 -9.90 13.09
C ALA A 11 -1.72 -8.36 13.12
N GLY A 12 -0.86 -7.86 14.01
CA GLY A 12 -0.60 -6.43 14.18
C GLY A 12 -1.55 -5.70 15.13
N GLN A 13 -2.59 -6.36 15.64
CA GLN A 13 -3.44 -5.87 16.72
C GLN A 13 -2.88 -6.31 18.08
N GLU A 14 -2.99 -5.44 19.08
CA GLU A 14 -2.48 -5.67 20.44
C GLU A 14 -3.63 -5.62 21.45
N PHE A 15 -3.66 -6.61 22.34
CA PHE A 15 -4.59 -6.70 23.46
C PHE A 15 -3.79 -6.71 24.77
N GLU A 16 -4.14 -5.80 25.68
CA GLU A 16 -3.64 -5.77 27.04
C GLU A 16 -4.82 -5.70 28.01
N GLY A 17 -4.88 -6.63 28.96
CA GLY A 17 -5.93 -6.68 29.97
C GLY A 17 -5.38 -7.13 31.32
N GLU A 18 -5.83 -6.48 32.39
CA GLU A 18 -5.48 -6.81 33.77
C GLU A 18 -6.76 -6.92 34.60
N GLY A 19 -6.92 -8.03 35.32
CA GLY A 19 -8.08 -8.23 36.20
C GLY A 19 -8.29 -9.69 36.60
N PRO A 20 -9.46 -10.00 37.20
CA PRO A 20 -9.83 -11.38 37.50
C PRO A 20 -9.86 -12.24 36.24
N GLU A 21 -9.47 -13.51 36.36
CA GLU A 21 -9.36 -14.45 35.24
C GLU A 21 -10.64 -14.53 34.40
N GLU A 22 -11.80 -14.57 35.06
CA GLU A 22 -13.12 -14.60 34.43
C GLU A 22 -13.37 -13.39 33.52
N VAL A 23 -12.92 -12.22 33.95
CA VAL A 23 -13.12 -10.94 33.25
C VAL A 23 -12.13 -10.81 32.09
N VAL A 24 -10.85 -11.11 32.32
CA VAL A 24 -9.82 -11.08 31.28
C VAL A 24 -10.12 -12.12 30.20
N GLY A 25 -10.62 -13.30 30.56
CA GLY A 25 -11.06 -14.32 29.62
C GLY A 25 -12.22 -13.88 28.74
N GLN A 26 -13.23 -13.21 29.30
CA GLN A 26 -14.35 -12.65 28.52
C GLN A 26 -13.89 -11.58 27.52
N TYR A 27 -13.03 -10.64 27.96
CA TYR A 27 -12.50 -9.61 27.08
C TYR A 27 -11.59 -10.18 25.98
N PHE A 28 -10.79 -11.19 26.31
CA PHE A 28 -9.95 -11.88 25.34
C PHE A 28 -10.78 -12.62 24.29
N ASN A 29 -11.85 -13.30 24.69
CA ASN A 29 -12.76 -13.96 23.75
C ASN A 29 -13.45 -12.95 22.82
N CYS A 30 -13.91 -11.81 23.36
CA CYS A 30 -14.48 -10.73 22.57
C CYS A 30 -13.46 -10.16 21.56
N PHE A 31 -12.22 -9.95 22.00
CA PHE A 31 -11.11 -9.52 21.14
C PHE A 31 -10.83 -10.53 20.02
N CYS A 32 -10.74 -11.82 20.34
CA CYS A 32 -10.56 -12.88 19.34
C CYS A 32 -11.69 -12.87 18.30
N SER A 33 -12.95 -12.77 18.73
CA SER A 33 -14.09 -12.66 17.81
C SER A 33 -13.97 -11.45 16.89
N LEU A 34 -13.60 -10.28 17.41
CA LEU A 34 -13.42 -9.06 16.60
C LEU A 34 -12.28 -9.19 15.58
N VAL A 35 -11.13 -9.73 16.00
CA VAL A 35 -9.98 -9.95 15.12
C VAL A 35 -10.31 -10.97 14.03
N THR A 36 -11.01 -12.06 14.37
CA THR A 36 -11.46 -13.05 13.37
C THR A 36 -12.46 -12.45 12.40
N SER A 37 -13.44 -11.66 12.86
CA SER A 37 -14.39 -10.97 11.96
C SER A 37 -13.71 -9.95 11.04
N LEU A 38 -12.70 -9.22 11.52
CA LEU A 38 -11.90 -8.32 10.67
C LEU A 38 -11.08 -9.09 9.63
N THR A 39 -10.60 -10.28 9.96
CA THR A 39 -9.83 -11.12 9.03
C THR A 39 -10.74 -11.83 8.02
N GLN A 40 -11.99 -12.14 8.40
CA GLN A 40 -12.97 -12.80 7.53
C GLN A 40 -13.74 -11.82 6.62
N GLN A 41 -13.73 -10.51 6.89
CA GLN A 41 -14.34 -9.53 5.98
C GLN A 41 -13.57 -9.34 4.65
N ASP A 42 -12.38 -9.91 4.49
CA ASP A 42 -11.66 -9.92 3.21
C ASP A 42 -12.05 -11.10 2.28
N PHE A 43 -12.80 -12.09 2.75
CA PHE A 43 -13.29 -13.19 1.91
C PHE A 43 -14.72 -13.58 2.29
N THR A 44 -15.66 -13.38 1.35
CA THR A 44 -17.09 -13.82 1.34
C THR A 44 -18.15 -12.78 1.76
N ALA A 45 -18.55 -11.99 0.75
CA ALA A 45 -19.91 -11.81 0.23
C ALA A 45 -21.13 -11.65 1.17
N SER A 46 -21.85 -10.53 0.94
CA SER A 46 -23.28 -10.43 0.60
C SER A 46 -24.39 -11.15 1.39
N LYS A 47 -25.47 -10.37 1.60
CA LYS A 47 -26.86 -10.65 2.05
C LYS A 47 -27.07 -10.79 3.57
N CYS A 48 -28.00 -10.10 4.24
CA CYS A 48 -29.13 -9.25 3.84
C CYS A 48 -29.65 -8.49 5.09
N ALA A 49 -29.92 -7.18 5.02
CA ALA A 49 -31.05 -6.48 5.69
C ALA A 49 -30.96 -4.94 5.50
N GLN A 50 -31.54 -4.50 4.38
CA GLN A 50 -32.35 -3.29 4.20
C GLN A 50 -31.94 -1.95 4.88
N ALA A 51 -31.32 -1.08 4.08
CA ALA A 51 -31.80 0.28 3.91
C ALA A 51 -31.58 0.67 2.43
N SER A 52 -32.67 0.91 1.71
CA SER A 52 -32.68 1.24 0.29
C SER A 52 -32.04 2.61 0.05
N TYR A 53 -30.77 2.60 -0.35
CA TYR A 53 -30.16 3.69 -1.11
C TYR A 53 -29.75 3.13 -2.47
N GLN A 54 -30.43 3.59 -3.51
CA GLN A 54 -30.02 3.39 -4.90
C GLN A 54 -28.67 4.08 -5.11
N PHE A 55 -27.59 3.37 -4.83
CA PHE A 55 -26.27 3.76 -5.30
C PHE A 55 -26.10 3.14 -6.68
N THR A 56 -26.24 3.98 -7.70
CA THR A 56 -25.89 3.68 -9.09
C THR A 56 -24.52 3.01 -9.13
N SER A 57 -24.50 1.78 -9.64
CA SER A 57 -23.35 0.99 -10.02
C SER A 57 -22.17 1.87 -10.44
N SER A 58 -21.17 1.96 -9.56
CA SER A 58 -19.85 2.45 -9.97
C SER A 58 -19.31 1.52 -11.05
N PRO A 59 -18.72 2.05 -12.12
CA PRO A 59 -18.17 1.24 -13.19
C PRO A 59 -17.01 0.42 -12.61
N SER A 60 -17.21 -0.90 -12.53
CA SER A 60 -16.13 -1.86 -12.32
C SER A 60 -15.15 -1.71 -13.47
N LEU A 61 -13.95 -1.21 -13.16
CA LEU A 61 -12.81 -1.28 -14.06
C LEU A 61 -12.60 -2.75 -14.50
N PRO A 62 -12.23 -2.99 -15.76
CA PRO A 62 -12.11 -4.34 -16.31
C PRO A 62 -11.16 -5.19 -15.47
N ALA A 63 -11.52 -6.46 -15.27
CA ALA A 63 -10.80 -7.48 -14.49
C ALA A 63 -9.39 -7.86 -15.01
N GLU A 64 -8.81 -7.03 -15.87
CA GLU A 64 -7.58 -7.28 -16.62
C GLU A 64 -6.30 -6.96 -15.82
N HIS A 65 -6.40 -6.38 -14.61
CA HIS A 65 -5.22 -5.90 -13.86
C HIS A 65 -5.22 -6.31 -12.38
N SER A 66 -5.43 -7.59 -12.09
CA SER A 66 -5.29 -8.14 -10.73
C SER A 66 -3.89 -7.87 -10.15
N LEU A 67 -3.81 -7.62 -8.84
CA LEU A 67 -2.55 -7.35 -8.13
C LEU A 67 -1.48 -8.42 -8.36
N ASP A 68 -1.89 -9.69 -8.44
CA ASP A 68 -0.98 -10.82 -8.67
C ASP A 68 -0.32 -10.77 -10.06
N GLN A 69 -1.07 -10.36 -11.09
CA GLN A 69 -0.50 -10.21 -12.43
C GLN A 69 0.53 -9.09 -12.47
N VAL A 70 0.21 -7.94 -11.86
CA VAL A 70 1.14 -6.82 -11.76
C VAL A 70 2.37 -7.21 -10.94
N ARG A 71 2.20 -7.96 -9.85
CA ARG A 71 3.31 -8.47 -9.04
C ARG A 71 4.26 -9.37 -9.84
N ALA A 72 3.72 -10.22 -10.71
CA ALA A 72 4.54 -11.08 -11.57
C ALA A 72 5.34 -10.29 -12.63
N ARG A 73 4.82 -9.14 -13.06
CA ARG A 73 5.42 -8.29 -14.11
C ARG A 73 6.33 -7.20 -13.58
N LEU A 74 6.14 -6.75 -12.33
CA LEU A 74 6.97 -5.73 -11.69
C LEU A 74 8.49 -6.02 -11.72
N PRO A 75 8.98 -7.25 -11.54
CA PRO A 75 10.41 -7.57 -11.68
C PRO A 75 11.00 -7.30 -13.08
N THR A 76 10.16 -7.21 -14.11
CA THR A 76 10.59 -6.83 -15.47
C THR A 76 10.82 -5.31 -15.55
N LEU A 77 10.03 -4.52 -14.81
CA LEU A 77 10.10 -3.06 -14.79
C LEU A 77 11.06 -2.51 -13.72
N LEU A 78 11.20 -3.21 -12.60
CA LEU A 78 11.96 -2.80 -11.44
C LEU A 78 13.09 -3.79 -11.16
N TYR A 79 14.23 -3.27 -10.73
CA TYR A 79 15.34 -4.10 -10.25
C TYR A 79 15.91 -3.53 -8.95
N ASP A 80 16.61 -4.40 -8.22
CA ASP A 80 17.25 -4.06 -6.97
C ASP A 80 18.64 -3.45 -7.23
N ASP A 81 18.96 -2.35 -6.55
CA ASP A 81 20.33 -1.84 -6.50
C ASP A 81 21.19 -2.79 -5.63
N PRO A 82 22.30 -3.36 -6.14
CA PRO A 82 23.17 -4.22 -5.34
C PRO A 82 23.84 -3.48 -4.18
N LYS A 83 23.91 -2.14 -4.23
CA LYS A 83 24.61 -1.33 -3.21
C LYS A 83 23.69 -0.69 -2.18
N THR A 84 22.38 -0.60 -2.46
CA THR A 84 21.43 0.11 -1.60
C THR A 84 20.09 -0.62 -1.59
N PRO A 85 19.25 -0.47 -0.56
CA PRO A 85 17.88 -1.03 -0.58
C PRO A 85 16.93 -0.26 -1.54
N ALA A 86 17.47 0.45 -2.53
CA ALA A 86 16.72 1.22 -3.49
C ALA A 86 16.18 0.31 -4.61
N LEU A 87 14.88 0.41 -4.89
CA LEU A 87 14.31 -0.12 -6.12
C LEU A 87 14.57 0.90 -7.24
N ILE A 88 15.00 0.41 -8.41
CA ILE A 88 15.28 1.24 -9.57
C ILE A 88 14.34 0.82 -10.70
N CYS A 89 13.73 1.81 -11.35
CA CYS A 89 12.88 1.60 -12.51
C CYS A 89 13.74 1.55 -13.78
N ARG A 90 13.62 0.47 -14.56
CA ARG A 90 14.38 0.26 -15.81
C ARG A 90 13.92 1.22 -16.90
N THR A 91 12.60 1.40 -17.00
CA THR A 91 11.95 2.21 -18.02
C THR A 91 11.25 3.38 -17.36
N LEU A 92 11.39 4.56 -17.95
CA LEU A 92 10.71 5.75 -17.45
C LEU A 92 9.34 5.92 -18.13
N PRO A 93 8.26 6.20 -17.37
CA PRO A 93 6.99 6.59 -17.96
C PRO A 93 7.13 7.85 -18.80
N ALA A 94 6.47 7.86 -19.95
CA ALA A 94 6.41 9.02 -20.81
C ALA A 94 5.42 10.07 -20.27
N GLY A 95 5.67 11.34 -20.56
CA GLY A 95 4.73 12.42 -20.30
C GLY A 95 5.21 13.50 -19.32
N PRO A 96 4.38 14.53 -19.08
CA PRO A 96 4.74 15.71 -18.30
C PRO A 96 4.83 15.44 -16.79
N ALA A 97 4.27 14.33 -16.32
CA ALA A 97 4.25 13.92 -14.91
C ALA A 97 5.15 12.70 -14.63
N LYS A 98 6.13 12.44 -15.52
CA LYS A 98 6.98 11.25 -15.46
C LYS A 98 7.58 11.02 -14.09
N GLU A 99 8.05 12.05 -13.38
CA GLU A 99 8.69 11.86 -12.08
C GLU A 99 7.68 11.42 -11.00
N ALA A 100 6.46 11.95 -11.06
CA ALA A 100 5.40 11.59 -10.14
C ALA A 100 4.89 10.16 -10.42
N ASP A 101 4.74 9.80 -11.70
CA ASP A 101 4.30 8.47 -12.12
C ASP A 101 5.36 7.40 -11.80
N THR A 102 6.65 7.69 -12.03
CA THR A 102 7.74 6.80 -11.59
C THR A 102 7.68 6.59 -10.08
N THR A 103 7.39 7.63 -9.31
CA THR A 103 7.28 7.52 -7.85
C THR A 103 6.11 6.61 -7.44
N LEU A 104 4.97 6.65 -8.13
CA LEU A 104 3.85 5.74 -7.88
C LEU A 104 4.23 4.28 -8.16
N ILE A 105 4.89 4.03 -9.29
CA ILE A 105 5.35 2.68 -9.66
C ILE A 105 6.38 2.16 -8.64
N LEU A 106 7.31 3.00 -8.19
CA LEU A 106 8.26 2.65 -7.13
C LEU A 106 7.57 2.31 -5.81
N LEU A 107 6.58 3.11 -5.38
CA LEU A 107 5.79 2.85 -4.18
C LEU A 107 5.06 1.50 -4.28
N LEU A 108 4.49 1.19 -5.45
CA LEU A 108 3.86 -0.10 -5.70
C LEU A 108 4.87 -1.25 -5.65
N GLY A 109 6.05 -1.06 -6.23
CA GLY A 109 7.16 -2.01 -6.16
C GLY A 109 7.58 -2.32 -4.73
N TYR A 110 7.76 -1.30 -3.90
CA TYR A 110 8.07 -1.47 -2.49
C TYR A 110 6.96 -2.21 -1.73
N HIS A 111 5.70 -1.92 -2.04
CA HIS A 111 4.57 -2.57 -1.43
C HIS A 111 4.51 -4.07 -1.77
N LEU A 112 4.67 -4.43 -3.05
CA LEU A 112 4.48 -5.80 -3.53
C LEU A 112 5.72 -6.69 -3.45
N LEU A 113 6.92 -6.12 -3.67
CA LEU A 113 8.18 -6.87 -3.71
C LEU A 113 8.90 -6.87 -2.36
N ARG A 114 8.76 -5.79 -1.59
CA ARG A 114 9.47 -5.60 -0.31
C ARG A 114 8.54 -5.61 0.91
N HIS A 115 7.23 -5.74 0.70
CA HIS A 115 6.20 -5.70 1.76
C HIS A 115 6.25 -4.43 2.62
N TYR A 116 6.74 -3.32 2.06
CA TYR A 116 6.74 -2.04 2.74
C TYR A 116 5.41 -1.34 2.54
N THR A 117 4.62 -1.23 3.61
CA THR A 117 3.37 -0.45 3.62
C THR A 117 3.64 1.04 3.61
N GLU A 118 4.73 1.49 4.21
CA GLU A 118 5.20 2.88 4.19
C GLU A 118 6.66 2.93 3.75
N VAL A 119 6.96 3.77 2.77
CA VAL A 119 8.32 3.94 2.22
C VAL A 119 8.90 5.28 2.70
N PRO A 120 10.06 5.26 3.37
CA PRO A 120 10.77 6.49 3.74
C PRO A 120 11.08 7.38 2.54
N ALA A 121 10.91 8.69 2.71
CA ALA A 121 11.22 9.70 1.70
C ALA A 121 12.66 9.57 1.16
N ILE A 122 13.60 9.27 2.05
CA ILE A 122 15.02 9.10 1.71
C ILE A 122 15.21 7.98 0.69
N LEU A 123 14.52 6.84 0.87
CA LEU A 123 14.62 5.70 -0.07
C LEU A 123 14.05 6.09 -1.43
N LEU A 124 12.88 6.73 -1.48
CA LEU A 124 12.29 7.18 -2.75
C LEU A 124 13.19 8.18 -3.47
N ILE A 125 13.78 9.13 -2.75
CA ILE A 125 14.73 10.10 -3.33
C ILE A 125 15.97 9.37 -3.88
N GLN A 126 16.49 8.36 -3.17
CA GLN A 126 17.63 7.56 -3.64
C GLN A 126 17.27 6.78 -4.91
N SER A 127 16.13 6.08 -4.91
CA SER A 127 15.59 5.38 -6.09
C SER A 127 15.48 6.30 -7.30
N LEU A 128 14.81 7.44 -7.16
CA LEU A 128 14.64 8.39 -8.26
C LEU A 128 15.96 8.98 -8.77
N LYS A 129 16.91 9.26 -7.88
CA LYS A 129 18.26 9.71 -8.27
C LYS A 129 19.01 8.64 -9.08
N ARG A 130 18.87 7.36 -8.70
CA ARG A 130 19.49 6.24 -9.43
C ARG A 130 18.91 6.05 -10.82
N VAL A 131 17.61 6.30 -10.98
CA VAL A 131 16.94 6.34 -12.29
C VAL A 131 17.39 7.55 -13.14
N GLY A 132 18.08 8.53 -12.54
CA GLY A 132 18.55 9.73 -13.24
C GLY A 132 17.54 10.87 -13.26
N LEU A 133 16.49 10.82 -12.43
CA LEU A 133 15.50 11.88 -12.34
C LEU A 133 15.92 12.96 -11.32
N PRO A 134 15.81 14.25 -11.65
CA PRO A 134 16.15 15.33 -10.75
C PRO A 134 15.08 15.50 -9.65
N VAL A 135 15.39 15.09 -8.42
CA VAL A 135 14.46 15.21 -7.29
C VAL A 135 14.68 16.53 -6.55
N LYS A 136 13.84 17.54 -6.81
CA LYS A 136 13.87 18.81 -6.04
C LYS A 136 13.22 18.63 -4.66
N ARG A 137 11.91 18.40 -4.64
CA ARG A 137 11.12 18.15 -3.43
C ARG A 137 10.03 17.16 -3.76
N LEU A 138 10.09 15.99 -3.12
CA LEU A 138 9.15 14.89 -3.34
C LEU A 138 7.68 15.33 -3.12
N ASP A 139 7.45 16.16 -2.09
CA ASP A 139 6.14 16.79 -1.82
C ASP A 139 5.58 17.58 -3.01
N ARG A 140 6.44 18.31 -3.73
CA ARG A 140 6.01 19.16 -4.85
C ARG A 140 5.67 18.31 -6.07
N MET A 141 6.48 17.28 -6.34
CA MET A 141 6.20 16.30 -7.39
C MET A 141 4.88 15.57 -7.14
N LEU A 142 4.64 15.17 -5.90
CA LEU A 142 3.44 14.43 -5.49
C LEU A 142 2.27 15.35 -5.09
N ALA A 143 2.37 16.67 -5.27
CA ALA A 143 1.38 17.61 -4.74
C ALA A 143 -0.04 17.34 -5.26
N ARG A 144 -0.17 16.89 -6.51
CA ARG A 144 -1.44 16.46 -7.07
C ARG A 144 -1.96 15.19 -6.38
N TYR A 145 -1.13 14.16 -6.30
CA TYR A 145 -1.50 12.87 -5.70
C TYR A 145 -1.75 12.94 -4.19
N LEU A 146 -1.11 13.86 -3.49
CA LEU A 146 -1.36 14.15 -2.08
C LEU A 146 -2.73 14.83 -1.88
N ARG A 147 -3.07 15.82 -2.73
CA ARG A 147 -4.39 16.49 -2.69
C ARG A 147 -5.54 15.54 -3.02
N GLU A 148 -5.32 14.63 -3.96
CA GLU A 148 -6.33 13.65 -4.40
C GLU A 148 -6.38 12.40 -3.50
N HIS A 149 -5.61 12.35 -2.41
CA HIS A 149 -5.50 11.21 -1.49
C HIS A 149 -5.11 9.88 -2.17
N ILE A 150 -4.41 9.96 -3.30
CA ILE A 150 -3.80 8.81 -4.01
C ILE A 150 -2.56 8.36 -3.24
N VAL A 151 -1.75 9.33 -2.78
CA VAL A 151 -0.61 9.09 -1.90
C VAL A 151 -0.91 9.71 -0.55
N LEU A 152 -0.57 8.98 0.52
CA LEU A 152 -0.66 9.48 1.89
C LEU A 152 0.76 9.69 2.42
N LYS A 153 0.97 10.83 3.08
CA LYS A 153 2.24 11.18 3.72
C LYS A 153 2.10 11.14 5.23
N THR A 154 3.07 10.50 5.89
CA THR A 154 3.22 10.51 7.35
C THR A 154 4.58 11.10 7.74
N GLY A 155 4.66 11.74 8.91
CA GLY A 155 5.91 12.39 9.38
C GLY A 155 6.27 13.71 8.68
N LYS A 156 7.38 14.32 9.11
CA LYS A 156 7.89 15.61 8.59
C LYS A 156 9.39 15.53 8.27
N GLY A 157 9.83 16.30 7.26
CA GLY A 157 11.23 16.42 6.88
C GLY A 157 11.86 15.11 6.39
N LYS A 158 13.08 14.80 6.86
CA LYS A 158 13.84 13.60 6.50
C LYS A 158 13.18 12.30 6.98
N GLY A 159 12.38 12.36 8.04
CA GLY A 159 11.61 11.23 8.57
C GLY A 159 10.24 11.05 7.92
N GLY A 160 9.93 11.81 6.86
CA GLY A 160 8.69 11.63 6.12
C GLY A 160 8.62 10.25 5.47
N LYS A 161 7.44 9.65 5.46
CA LYS A 161 7.14 8.41 4.77
C LYS A 161 5.93 8.60 3.87
N TYR A 162 5.86 7.76 2.85
CA TYR A 162 4.77 7.78 1.87
C TYR A 162 4.19 6.38 1.72
N ARG A 163 2.88 6.30 1.55
CA ARG A 163 2.17 5.07 1.23
C ARG A 163 1.11 5.33 0.18
N LEU A 164 0.74 4.30 -0.56
CA LEU A 164 -0.39 4.36 -1.49
C LEU A 164 -1.69 4.15 -0.71
N SER A 165 -2.74 4.88 -1.08
CA SER A 165 -4.11 4.50 -0.70
C SER A 165 -4.59 3.36 -1.60
N LYS A 166 -5.77 2.76 -1.33
CA LYS A 166 -6.37 1.76 -2.21
C LYS A 166 -6.48 2.27 -3.66
N ARG A 167 -7.00 3.50 -3.82
CA ARG A 167 -7.07 4.18 -5.13
C ARG A 167 -5.69 4.45 -5.72
N GLY A 168 -4.70 4.74 -4.87
CA GLY A 168 -3.31 4.90 -5.30
C GLY A 168 -2.67 3.63 -5.83
N ILE A 169 -3.01 2.48 -5.23
CA ILE A 169 -2.58 1.16 -5.71
C ILE A 169 -3.14 0.91 -7.12
N GLU A 170 -4.46 1.09 -7.30
CA GLU A 170 -5.13 0.91 -8.60
C GLU A 170 -4.49 1.80 -9.69
N LEU A 171 -4.26 3.08 -9.38
CA LEU A 171 -3.62 4.00 -10.32
C LEU A 171 -2.16 3.60 -10.62
N ALA A 172 -1.40 3.21 -9.60
CA ALA A 172 -0.02 2.78 -9.79
C ALA A 172 0.07 1.50 -10.64
N GLN A 173 -0.87 0.57 -10.47
CA GLN A 173 -0.98 -0.63 -11.29
C GLN A 173 -1.24 -0.28 -12.76
N GLN A 174 -2.20 0.63 -13.01
CA GLN A 174 -2.48 1.10 -14.35
C GLN A 174 -1.24 1.72 -15.01
N ARG A 175 -0.52 2.59 -14.29
CA ARG A 175 0.72 3.20 -14.80
C ARG A 175 1.83 2.19 -15.05
N ALA A 176 1.96 1.17 -14.20
CA ALA A 176 2.92 0.10 -14.41
C ALA A 176 2.58 -0.72 -15.67
N PHE A 177 1.30 -1.01 -15.90
CA PHE A 177 0.84 -1.74 -17.10
C PHE A 177 1.03 -0.92 -18.38
N GLU A 178 0.68 0.36 -18.37
CA GLU A 178 0.92 1.28 -19.49
C GLU A 178 2.41 1.34 -19.84
N LEU A 179 3.28 1.37 -18.83
CA LEU A 179 4.73 1.37 -19.01
C LEU A 179 5.25 0.06 -19.61
N GLU A 180 4.71 -1.08 -19.18
CA GLU A 180 5.07 -2.39 -19.72
C GLU A 180 4.64 -2.55 -21.17
N THR A 181 3.45 -2.07 -21.53
CA THR A 181 2.92 -2.15 -22.91
C THR A 181 3.80 -1.39 -23.91
N LEU A 182 4.54 -0.37 -23.44
CA LEU A 182 5.49 0.38 -24.25
C LEU A 182 6.82 -0.34 -24.47
N LEU A 183 7.09 -1.43 -23.74
CA LEU A 183 8.29 -2.23 -23.96
C LEU A 183 8.02 -3.25 -25.07
N PRO A 184 8.78 -3.24 -26.18
CA PRO A 184 8.69 -4.30 -27.17
C PRO A 184 9.07 -5.62 -26.49
N SER A 185 8.24 -6.66 -26.68
CA SER A 185 8.54 -8.02 -26.26
C SER A 185 9.86 -8.44 -26.92
N VAL A 186 10.94 -8.50 -26.14
CA VAL A 186 12.25 -9.01 -26.60
C VAL A 186 12.25 -10.53 -26.53
#